data_AF-A0A523Z074-F1
#
_entry.id   AF-A0A523Z074-F1
#
_cell.length_a   1.000
_cell.length_b   1.000
_cell.length_c   1.000
_cell.angle_alpha   90.00
_cell.angle_beta   90.00
_cell.angle_gamma   90.00
#
_symmetry.space_group_name_H-M   'P 1'
#
loop_
_entity.id
_entity.type
_entity.pdbx_description
1 polymer ?
#
loop_
_entity_poly.entity_id
_entity_poly.type
_entity_poly.pdbx_seq_one_letter_code
_entity_poly.pdbx_strand_id
1 'polypeptide(L)'
;MAGVTKTVLVIVAHADDMEFMAGGTIAKMVDMGYAVHEVIATNNERGTLNPQWSPRFTAEARREEARRGAEVLGVDPDIEFLGYEDGRLSETPLNELRERCMRAIRRLRPYVL
;
A
#
# COMPACT_ATOMS: atom_id res chain seq x y z
N MET A 1 5.01 27.51 15.93
CA MET A 1 3.74 26.82 15.61
C MET A 1 4.10 25.62 14.74
N ALA A 2 3.82 24.39 15.18
CA ALA A 2 3.99 23.23 14.32
C ALA A 2 3.03 23.38 13.14
N GLY A 3 3.55 23.45 11.92
CA GLY A 3 2.71 23.50 10.71
C GLY A 3 1.88 22.23 10.60
N VAL A 4 0.74 22.30 9.90
CA VAL A 4 -0.05 21.10 9.59
C VAL A 4 0.82 20.16 8.75
N THR A 5 1.07 18.95 9.26
CA THR A 5 1.78 17.88 8.53
C THR A 5 0.99 17.55 7.26
N LYS A 6 1.65 17.61 6.11
CA LYS A 6 1.03 17.22 4.84
C LYS A 6 0.98 15.70 4.74
N THR A 7 -0.14 15.17 4.28
CA THR A 7 -0.35 13.72 4.13
C THR A 7 -0.19 13.29 2.68
N VAL A 8 0.52 12.19 2.46
CA VAL A 8 0.54 11.44 1.19
C VAL A 8 -0.23 10.15 1.41
N LEU A 9 -1.10 9.79 0.47
CA LEU A 9 -1.75 8.48 0.43
C LEU A 9 -1.31 7.78 -0.85
N VAL A 10 -0.70 6.61 -0.73
CA VAL A 10 -0.37 5.75 -1.86
C VAL A 10 -1.41 4.62 -1.93
N ILE A 11 -2.05 4.44 -3.08
CA ILE A 11 -2.96 3.32 -3.33
C ILE A 11 -2.41 2.50 -4.49
N VAL A 12 -2.05 1.24 -4.21
CA VAL A 12 -1.42 0.33 -5.16
C VAL A 12 -2.12 -1.02 -5.20
N ALA A 13 -1.82 -1.83 -6.23
CA ALA A 13 -2.41 -3.16 -6.35
C ALA A 13 -1.64 -4.17 -5.49
N HIS A 14 -0.31 -4.11 -5.50
CA HIS A 14 0.58 -5.09 -4.88
C HIS A 14 1.57 -4.44 -3.92
N ALA A 15 2.18 -5.27 -3.07
CA ALA A 15 2.97 -4.87 -1.90
C ALA A 15 4.37 -4.32 -2.21
N ASP A 16 4.76 -4.27 -3.49
CA ASP A 16 6.05 -3.77 -3.97
C ASP A 16 5.91 -2.58 -4.94
N ASP A 17 4.67 -2.28 -5.35
CA ASP A 17 4.37 -1.29 -6.38
C ASP A 17 4.85 0.12 -5.95
N MET A 18 4.69 0.49 -4.68
CA MET A 18 5.14 1.79 -4.17
C MET A 18 6.66 1.93 -4.27
N GLU A 19 7.40 0.91 -3.81
CA GLU A 19 8.86 0.88 -3.80
C GLU A 19 9.40 0.98 -5.23
N PHE A 20 8.86 0.16 -6.15
CA PHE A 20 9.32 0.11 -7.53
C PHE A 20 8.98 1.37 -8.32
N MET A 21 7.77 1.91 -8.16
CA MET A 21 7.30 3.02 -9.00
C MET A 21 7.69 4.38 -8.42
N ALA A 22 7.75 4.50 -7.09
CA ALA A 22 7.85 5.80 -6.42
C ALA A 22 8.74 5.81 -5.17
N GLY A 23 9.47 4.74 -4.83
CA GLY A 23 10.20 4.63 -3.56
C GLY A 23 11.12 5.81 -3.25
N GLY A 24 11.91 6.27 -4.23
CA GLY A 24 12.79 7.45 -4.06
C GLY A 24 12.03 8.77 -3.86
N THR A 25 10.87 8.93 -4.50
CA THR A 25 10.00 10.09 -4.31
C THR A 25 9.34 10.06 -2.93
N ILE A 26 8.87 8.89 -2.49
CA ILE A 26 8.28 8.69 -1.17
C ILE A 26 9.30 8.96 -0.06
N ALA A 27 10.50 8.38 -0.14
CA ALA A 27 11.58 8.65 0.81
C ALA A 27 11.87 10.16 0.92
N LYS A 28 11.93 10.87 -0.22
CA LYS A 28 12.13 12.32 -0.23
C LYS A 28 10.97 13.09 0.43
N MET A 29 9.73 12.65 0.24
CA MET A 29 8.57 13.27 0.90
C MET A 29 8.60 13.05 2.42
N VAL A 30 8.99 11.86 2.87
CA VAL A 30 9.23 11.56 4.28
C VAL A 30 10.31 12.47 4.86
N ASP A 31 11.46 12.62 4.18
CA ASP A 31 12.54 13.53 4.58
C ASP A 31 12.08 15.00 4.68
N MET A 32 11.10 15.39 3.86
CA MET A 32 10.46 16.70 3.91
C MET A 32 9.41 16.85 5.02
N GLY A 33 9.20 15.80 5.82
CA GLY A 33 8.27 15.78 6.95
C GLY A 33 6.81 15.50 6.56
N TYR A 34 6.55 14.87 5.41
CA TYR A 34 5.20 14.42 5.05
C TYR A 34 4.87 13.11 5.79
N ALA A 35 3.62 12.96 6.23
CA ALA A 35 3.12 11.68 6.73
C ALA A 35 2.63 10.86 5.54
N VAL A 36 3.21 9.68 5.31
CA VAL A 36 2.86 8.80 4.18
C VAL A 36 2.10 7.58 4.71
N HIS A 37 0.95 7.29 4.09
CA HIS A 37 0.16 6.09 4.33
C HIS A 37 0.01 5.28 3.05
N GLU A 38 -0.08 3.97 3.18
CA GLU A 38 -0.23 3.05 2.06
C GLU A 38 -1.51 2.21 2.18
N VAL A 39 -2.16 1.99 1.04
CA VAL A 39 -3.27 1.05 0.86
C VAL A 39 -2.90 0.08 -0.25
N ILE A 40 -2.89 -1.21 0.06
CA ILE A 40 -2.61 -2.29 -0.90
C ILE A 40 -3.90 -3.03 -1.19
N ALA A 41 -4.31 -3.05 -2.45
CA ALA A 41 -5.60 -3.61 -2.83
C ALA A 41 -5.63 -5.14 -2.69
N THR A 42 -4.58 -5.84 -3.14
CA THR A 42 -4.59 -7.30 -3.17
C THR A 42 -3.98 -7.93 -1.92
N ASN A 43 -4.16 -9.24 -1.79
CA ASN A 43 -3.49 -10.04 -0.77
C ASN A 43 -2.11 -10.58 -1.21
N ASN A 44 -1.69 -10.33 -2.46
CA ASN A 44 -0.40 -10.72 -3.02
C ASN A 44 -0.14 -12.23 -3.05
N GLU A 45 -1.18 -13.06 -3.01
CA GLU A 45 -1.04 -14.51 -2.86
C GLU A 45 -0.36 -15.22 -4.05
N ARG A 46 -0.22 -14.52 -5.19
CA ARG A 46 0.44 -15.03 -6.41
C ARG A 46 1.82 -14.42 -6.65
N GLY A 47 2.30 -13.56 -5.76
CA GLY A 47 3.60 -12.88 -5.84
C GLY A 47 4.80 -13.79 -5.56
N THR A 48 4.87 -14.98 -6.17
CA THR A 48 6.01 -15.89 -6.07
C THR A 48 6.10 -16.81 -7.30
N LEU A 49 7.32 -17.14 -7.70
CA LEU A 49 7.60 -18.21 -8.67
C LEU A 49 7.94 -19.54 -7.99
N ASN A 50 8.01 -19.57 -6.65
CA ASN A 50 8.38 -20.78 -5.91
C ASN A 50 7.16 -21.72 -5.80
N PRO A 51 7.18 -22.91 -6.44
CA PRO A 51 6.05 -23.83 -6.41
C PRO A 51 5.79 -24.47 -5.05
N GLN A 52 6.74 -24.36 -4.10
CA GLN A 52 6.57 -24.87 -2.74
C GLN A 52 5.80 -23.90 -1.83
N TRP A 53 5.64 -22.64 -2.26
CA TRP A 53 4.95 -21.63 -1.47
C TRP A 53 3.45 -21.71 -1.72
N SER A 54 2.68 -22.00 -0.67
CA SER A 54 1.22 -21.92 -0.74
C SER A 54 0.77 -20.47 -0.90
N PRO A 55 -0.39 -20.18 -1.55
CA PRO A 55 -0.93 -18.83 -1.67
C PRO A 55 -1.05 -18.11 -0.31
N ARG A 56 -1.48 -18.86 0.72
CA ARG A 56 -1.59 -18.34 2.10
C ARG A 56 -0.24 -17.90 2.66
N PHE A 57 0.79 -18.73 2.51
CA PHE A 57 2.13 -18.41 2.95
C PHE A 57 2.70 -17.21 2.18
N THR A 58 2.52 -17.17 0.86
CA THR A 58 2.94 -16.04 0.02
C THR A 58 2.31 -14.74 0.49
N ALA A 59 0.98 -14.72 0.71
CA ALA A 59 0.27 -13.54 1.19
C ALA A 59 0.78 -13.06 2.55
N GLU A 60 1.05 -13.97 3.49
CA GLU A 60 1.61 -13.63 4.81
C GLU A 60 3.04 -13.08 4.69
N ALA A 61 3.89 -13.69 3.88
CA ALA A 61 5.26 -13.26 3.64
C ALA A 61 5.31 -11.87 2.97
N ARG A 62 4.49 -11.63 1.93
CA ARG A 62 4.42 -10.34 1.23
C ARG A 62 3.92 -9.21 2.13
N ARG A 63 2.96 -9.48 3.03
CA ARG A 63 2.52 -8.49 4.04
C ARG A 63 3.64 -8.08 4.97
N GLU A 64 4.44 -9.04 5.43
CA GLU A 64 5.56 -8.75 6.32
C GLU A 64 6.67 -7.99 5.58
N GLU A 65 6.96 -8.36 4.34
CA GLU A 65 7.92 -7.65 3.50
C GLU A 65 7.51 -6.20 3.23
N ALA A 66 6.22 -5.94 2.93
CA ALA A 66 5.72 -4.59 2.73
C ALA A 66 5.86 -3.72 3.99
N ARG A 67 5.55 -4.26 5.18
CA ARG A 67 5.77 -3.54 6.45
C ARG A 67 7.22 -3.17 6.67
N ARG A 68 8.13 -4.09 6.36
CA ARG A 68 9.58 -3.85 6.47
C ARG A 68 10.05 -2.84 5.41
N GLY A 69 9.50 -2.88 4.20
CA GLY A 69 9.73 -1.88 3.15
C GLY A 69 9.30 -0.48 3.58
N ALA A 70 8.09 -0.36 4.12
CA ALA A 70 7.56 0.87 4.68
C ALA A 70 8.46 1.42 5.81
N GLU A 71 8.90 0.57 6.75
CA GLU A 71 9.82 0.97 7.82
C GLU A 71 11.14 1.53 7.26
N VAL A 72 11.71 0.90 6.24
CA VAL A 72 12.94 1.37 5.57
C VAL A 72 12.74 2.75 4.92
N LEU A 73 11.57 3.01 4.34
CA LEU A 73 11.24 4.29 3.71
C LEU A 73 10.75 5.36 4.70
N GLY A 74 10.54 5.02 5.97
CA GLY A 74 9.94 5.90 6.97
C GLY A 74 8.46 6.18 6.73
N VAL A 75 7.76 5.27 6.04
CA VAL A 75 6.31 5.27 5.83
C VAL A 75 5.63 4.65 7.06
N ASP A 76 4.37 5.02 7.33
CA ASP A 76 3.59 4.42 8.41
C ASP A 76 3.47 2.89 8.23
N PRO A 77 3.93 2.06 9.19
CA PRO A 77 3.87 0.61 9.07
C PRO A 77 2.44 0.05 9.18
N ASP A 78 1.44 0.86 9.57
CA ASP A 78 0.02 0.48 9.57
C ASP A 78 -0.57 0.55 8.15
N ILE A 79 -0.10 -0.37 7.29
CA ILE A 79 -0.55 -0.50 5.90
C ILE A 79 -1.96 -1.10 5.84
N GLU A 80 -2.87 -0.47 5.10
CA GLU A 80 -4.22 -0.97 4.92
C GLU A 80 -4.28 -1.98 3.76
N PHE A 81 -4.39 -3.27 4.09
CA PHE A 81 -4.59 -4.33 3.09
C PHE A 81 -6.09 -4.56 2.84
N LEU A 82 -6.57 -4.33 1.62
CA LEU A 82 -7.98 -4.52 1.27
C LEU A 82 -8.34 -6.01 1.10
N GLY A 83 -7.37 -6.83 0.68
CA GLY A 83 -7.48 -8.29 0.66
C GLY A 83 -8.10 -8.90 -0.59
N TYR A 84 -8.14 -8.18 -1.70
CA TYR A 84 -8.63 -8.71 -2.99
C TYR A 84 -7.71 -9.78 -3.57
N GLU A 85 -8.25 -10.67 -4.40
CA GLU A 85 -7.46 -11.70 -5.09
C GLU A 85 -6.45 -11.06 -6.06
N ASP A 86 -5.19 -11.44 -5.90
CA ASP A 86 -4.09 -11.04 -6.77
C ASP A 86 -4.34 -11.50 -8.23
N GLY A 87 -4.17 -10.56 -9.18
CA GLY A 87 -4.45 -10.77 -10.60
C GLY A 87 -5.93 -10.79 -11.00
N ARG A 88 -6.87 -10.55 -10.07
CA ARG A 88 -8.33 -10.60 -10.35
C ARG A 88 -9.11 -9.36 -9.89
N LEU A 89 -8.43 -8.23 -9.64
CA LEU A 89 -9.08 -6.98 -9.26
C LEU A 89 -10.18 -6.53 -10.23
N SER A 90 -10.02 -6.77 -11.53
CA SER A 90 -11.03 -6.42 -12.55
C SER A 90 -12.34 -7.20 -12.39
N GLU A 91 -12.32 -8.30 -11.65
CA GLU A 91 -13.50 -9.13 -11.36
C GLU A 91 -14.22 -8.68 -10.08
N THR A 92 -13.60 -7.81 -9.29
CA THR A 92 -14.23 -7.18 -8.13
C THR A 92 -15.28 -6.16 -8.61
N PRO A 93 -16.46 -6.07 -7.96
CA PRO A 93 -17.42 -5.03 -8.29
C PRO A 93 -16.80 -3.63 -8.20
N LEU A 94 -16.79 -2.90 -9.33
CA LEU A 94 -16.11 -1.60 -9.44
C LEU A 94 -16.52 -0.60 -8.36
N ASN A 95 -17.81 -0.58 -8.00
CA ASN A 95 -18.31 0.33 -6.97
C ASN A 95 -17.81 -0.02 -5.57
N GLU A 96 -17.56 -1.30 -5.29
CA GLU A 96 -16.99 -1.74 -4.01
C GLU A 96 -15.54 -1.29 -3.88
N LEU A 97 -14.70 -1.61 -4.88
CA LEU A 97 -13.29 -1.19 -4.90
C LEU A 97 -13.19 0.34 -4.79
N ARG A 98 -14.03 1.07 -5.57
CA ARG A 98 -14.11 2.53 -5.48
C ARG A 98 -14.48 3.00 -4.08
N GLU A 99 -15.47 2.38 -3.44
CA GLU A 99 -15.89 2.75 -2.10
C GLU A 99 -14.75 2.59 -1.09
N ARG A 100 -13.99 1.49 -1.15
CA ARG A 100 -12.86 1.25 -0.25
C ARG A 100 -11.75 2.28 -0.44
N CYS A 101 -11.36 2.59 -1.68
CA CYS A 101 -10.39 3.66 -1.96
C CYS A 101 -10.90 5.03 -1.48
N MET A 102 -12.17 5.35 -1.76
CA MET A 102 -12.78 6.61 -1.32
C MET A 102 -12.85 6.75 0.20
N ARG A 103 -13.01 5.64 0.93
CA ARG A 103 -12.99 5.61 2.40
C ARG A 103 -11.63 6.03 2.94
N ALA A 104 -10.54 5.47 2.40
CA ALA A 104 -9.18 5.85 2.77
C ALA A 104 -8.90 7.33 2.45
N ILE A 105 -9.26 7.79 1.24
CA ILE A 105 -9.11 9.19 0.81
C ILE A 105 -9.86 10.15 1.77
N ARG A 106 -11.11 9.84 2.13
CA ARG A 106 -11.92 10.69 3.02
C ARG A 106 -11.42 10.68 4.46
N ARG A 107 -10.91 9.54 4.94
CA ARG A 107 -10.32 9.39 6.28
C ARG A 107 -9.03 10.20 6.41
N LEU A 108 -8.14 10.07 5.44
CA LEU A 108 -6.79 10.62 5.49
C LEU A 108 -6.69 12.05 4.94
N ARG A 109 -7.62 12.46 4.08
CA ARG A 109 -7.64 13.78 3.41
C ARG A 109 -6.26 14.15 2.84
N PRO A 110 -5.71 13.31 1.94
CA PRO A 110 -4.34 13.46 1.49
C PRO A 110 -4.12 14.78 0.74
N TYR A 111 -2.94 15.36 0.91
CA TYR A 111 -2.44 16.48 0.12
C TYR A 111 -1.93 16.01 -1.25
N VAL A 112 -1.40 14.79 -1.32
CA VAL A 112 -0.98 14.09 -2.55
C VAL A 112 -1.55 12.66 -2.53
N LEU A 113 -2.12 12.23 -3.65
CA LEU A 113 -2.61 10.87 -3.91
C LEU A 113 -1.79 10.24 -5.03
#